data_AF-A0A9P7EHU1-F1
#
_entry.id   AF-A0A9P7EHU1-F1
#
_cell.length_a   1.000
_cell.length_b   1.000
_cell.length_c   1.000
_cell.angle_alpha   90.00
_cell.angle_beta   90.00
_cell.angle_gamma   90.00
#
_symmetry.space_group_name_H-M   'P 1'
#
loop_
_entity.id
_entity.type
_entity.pdbx_description
1 polymer ?
#
loop_
_entity_poly.entity_id
_entity_poly.type
_entity_poly.pdbx_seq_one_letter_code
_entity_poly.pdbx_strand_id
1 'polypeptide(L)'
;MTPPPLAAEGLQMRVSSQACASHGGIICYPSDHPPIASQPYSTPLRSHSSPLLFSCRWLYDDALCKFLGTLDELKAHCRTNHFSGPPDAQIECLWEACTYHKRGDHTVHVMRRDCIWRHTCEVHLGVKRGT
;
A
#
# COMPACT_ATOMS: atom_id res chain seq x y z
N MET A 1 -35.72 23.68 -32.71
CA MET A 1 -34.95 22.45 -32.96
C MET A 1 -34.54 21.90 -31.62
N THR A 2 -35.12 20.77 -31.25
CA THR A 2 -35.06 20.14 -29.92
C THR A 2 -34.09 18.95 -30.01
N PRO A 3 -33.15 18.74 -29.08
CA PRO A 3 -32.33 17.54 -29.07
C PRO A 3 -33.14 16.32 -28.60
N PRO A 4 -32.91 15.11 -29.15
CA PRO A 4 -33.50 13.88 -28.62
C PRO A 4 -32.73 13.37 -27.37
N PRO A 5 -33.40 12.72 -26.41
CA PRO A 5 -32.79 12.18 -25.19
C PRO A 5 -32.44 10.69 -25.35
N LEU A 6 -31.34 10.24 -24.74
CA LEU A 6 -30.97 8.82 -24.52
C LEU A 6 -29.74 8.83 -23.58
N ALA A 7 -29.58 8.03 -22.55
CA ALA A 7 -30.45 7.20 -21.74
C ALA A 7 -29.69 7.01 -20.42
N ALA A 8 -30.37 7.13 -19.29
CA ALA A 8 -29.82 6.78 -17.98
C ALA A 8 -30.08 5.29 -17.73
N GLU A 9 -29.02 4.48 -17.74
CA GLU A 9 -29.04 3.10 -17.24
C GLU A 9 -27.86 3.00 -16.26
N GLY A 10 -28.02 2.78 -14.96
CA GLY A 10 -29.02 1.97 -14.30
C GLY A 10 -28.51 0.54 -14.13
N LEU A 11 -27.43 0.34 -13.38
CA LEU A 11 -27.05 -0.98 -12.89
C LEU A 11 -26.97 -0.97 -11.37
N GLN A 12 -28.13 -1.23 -10.77
CA GLN A 12 -28.23 -1.91 -9.49
C GLN A 12 -27.63 -3.31 -9.67
N MET A 13 -26.69 -3.70 -8.82
CA MET A 13 -26.47 -5.11 -8.52
C MET A 13 -26.72 -5.30 -7.03
N ARG A 14 -27.92 -5.82 -6.76
CA ARG A 14 -28.33 -6.36 -5.46
C ARG A 14 -27.53 -7.62 -5.15
N VAL A 15 -27.27 -7.76 -3.86
CA VAL A 15 -26.86 -8.97 -3.14
C VAL A 15 -27.60 -10.22 -3.62
N SER A 16 -26.87 -11.33 -3.76
CA SER A 16 -27.43 -12.66 -3.60
C SER A 16 -26.43 -13.55 -2.86
N SER A 17 -26.77 -13.83 -1.61
CA SER A 17 -26.25 -14.94 -0.82
C SER A 17 -26.68 -16.25 -1.48
N GLN A 18 -25.78 -17.21 -1.66
CA GLN A 18 -26.20 -18.61 -1.61
C GLN A 18 -25.11 -19.53 -1.09
N ALA A 19 -25.56 -20.36 -0.16
CA ALA A 19 -24.82 -21.37 0.56
C ALA A 19 -24.79 -22.70 -0.22
N CYS A 20 -23.77 -23.49 0.11
CA CYS A 20 -23.70 -24.95 0.12
C CYS A 20 -23.96 -25.73 -1.18
N ALA A 21 -22.91 -26.40 -1.66
CA ALA A 21 -22.85 -27.80 -2.10
C ALA A 21 -21.45 -28.03 -2.69
N SER A 22 -20.77 -29.17 -2.64
CA SER A 22 -21.03 -30.50 -2.12
C SER A 22 -19.87 -31.34 -2.67
N HIS A 23 -18.94 -31.81 -1.86
CA HIS A 23 -18.05 -32.96 -2.17
C HIS A 23 -17.47 -33.38 -0.81
N GLY A 24 -17.65 -34.57 -0.25
CA GLY A 24 -18.12 -35.85 -0.77
C GLY A 24 -17.31 -36.91 -0.01
N GLY A 25 -17.99 -37.85 0.64
CA GLY A 25 -17.33 -39.02 1.25
C GLY A 25 -17.51 -39.17 2.75
N ILE A 26 -18.69 -39.62 3.16
CA ILE A 26 -18.88 -40.33 4.43
C ILE A 26 -18.30 -41.74 4.25
N ILE A 27 -17.35 -42.14 5.09
CA ILE A 27 -17.07 -43.56 5.33
C ILE A 27 -17.47 -43.82 6.79
N CYS A 28 -18.52 -44.62 6.97
CA CYS A 28 -18.95 -45.15 8.24
C CYS A 28 -18.01 -46.29 8.65
N TYR A 29 -17.40 -46.20 9.83
CA TYR A 29 -16.90 -47.37 10.57
C TYR A 29 -17.47 -47.32 11.99
N PRO A 30 -18.04 -48.42 12.51
CA PRO A 30 -18.43 -48.51 13.90
C PRO A 30 -17.21 -48.94 14.72
N SER A 31 -16.81 -48.14 15.70
CA SER A 31 -15.92 -48.59 16.76
C SER A 31 -16.34 -47.94 18.06
N ASP A 32 -16.91 -48.79 18.91
CA ASP A 32 -17.16 -48.59 20.33
C ASP A 32 -15.93 -48.01 21.05
N HIS A 33 -16.18 -47.11 22.02
CA HIS A 33 -15.36 -46.65 23.16
C HIS A 33 -15.21 -45.10 23.33
N PRO A 34 -15.08 -44.60 24.59
CA PRO A 34 -15.90 -43.51 25.17
C PRO A 34 -15.20 -42.11 25.19
N PRO A 35 -15.85 -41.02 25.68
CA PRO A 35 -15.47 -39.65 25.36
C PRO A 35 -14.33 -39.16 26.25
N ILE A 36 -13.23 -38.72 25.64
CA ILE A 36 -12.13 -38.08 26.37
C ILE A 36 -11.87 -36.69 25.81
N ALA A 37 -12.09 -35.74 26.72
CA ALA A 37 -11.51 -34.41 26.81
C ALA A 37 -11.78 -33.45 25.64
N SER A 38 -12.70 -32.52 25.93
CA SER A 38 -12.69 -31.13 25.46
C SER A 38 -11.26 -30.58 25.33
N GLN A 39 -10.72 -30.59 24.11
CA GLN A 39 -9.66 -29.68 23.72
C GLN A 39 -10.29 -28.46 23.05
N PRO A 40 -10.10 -27.24 23.57
CA PRO A 40 -10.46 -26.07 22.80
C PRO A 40 -9.50 -26.01 21.62
N TYR A 41 -10.05 -26.13 20.41
CA TYR A 41 -9.36 -25.80 19.18
C TYR A 41 -8.68 -24.45 19.37
N SER A 42 -7.35 -24.45 19.50
CA SER A 42 -6.57 -23.23 19.44
C SER A 42 -6.64 -22.75 18.01
N THR A 43 -7.61 -21.89 17.73
CA THR A 43 -7.64 -21.09 16.51
C THR A 43 -6.28 -20.42 16.36
N PRO A 44 -5.66 -20.39 15.16
CA PRO A 44 -4.46 -19.60 14.96
C PRO A 44 -4.86 -18.16 15.22
N LEU A 45 -4.36 -17.59 16.32
CA LEU A 45 -4.49 -16.18 16.60
C LEU A 45 -3.90 -15.46 15.40
N ARG A 46 -4.74 -14.84 14.55
CA ARG A 46 -4.26 -13.93 13.51
C ARG A 46 -3.48 -12.85 14.24
N SER A 47 -2.16 -12.96 14.25
CA SER A 47 -1.28 -11.89 14.69
C SER A 47 -1.56 -10.71 13.78
N HIS A 48 -2.37 -9.76 14.26
CA HIS A 48 -2.52 -8.46 13.63
C HIS A 48 -1.18 -7.75 13.83
N SER A 49 -0.23 -7.98 12.92
CA SER A 49 1.02 -7.24 12.89
C SER A 49 0.67 -5.76 12.72
N SER A 50 1.08 -4.94 13.69
CA SER A 50 0.92 -3.50 13.63
C SER A 50 1.51 -2.97 12.30
N PRO A 51 0.89 -1.96 11.68
CA PRO A 51 1.40 -1.41 10.43
C PRO A 51 2.81 -0.84 10.64
N LEU A 52 3.70 -1.10 9.67
CA LEU A 52 5.03 -0.51 9.66
C LEU A 52 4.91 1.01 9.50
N LEU A 53 5.57 1.75 10.39
CA LEU A 53 5.63 3.20 10.36
C LEU A 53 6.97 3.66 9.78
N PHE A 54 6.91 4.70 8.96
CA PHE A 54 8.05 5.29 8.28
C PHE A 54 8.17 6.76 8.67
N SER A 55 9.39 7.18 9.01
CA SER A 55 9.71 8.57 9.28
C SER A 55 10.09 9.30 7.98
N CYS A 56 9.52 10.48 7.77
CA CYS A 56 9.93 11.38 6.71
C CYS A 56 11.23 12.07 7.10
N ARG A 57 12.35 11.77 6.43
CA ARG A 57 13.65 12.41 6.71
C ARG A 57 14.00 13.46 5.66
N TRP A 58 12.99 14.16 5.16
CA TRP A 58 13.18 15.28 4.23
C TRP A 58 13.76 16.49 4.97
N LEU A 59 14.74 17.16 4.38
CA LEU A 59 15.36 18.38 4.90
C LEU A 59 14.68 19.62 4.33
N TYR A 60 14.35 20.57 5.20
CA TYR A 60 13.84 21.89 4.85
C TYR A 60 14.48 22.92 5.79
N ASP A 61 15.19 23.91 5.24
CA ASP A 61 15.97 24.90 6.01
C ASP A 61 16.83 24.26 7.12
N ASP A 62 17.61 23.23 6.77
CA ASP A 62 18.45 22.41 7.67
C ASP A 62 17.72 21.68 8.81
N ALA A 63 16.38 21.71 8.83
CA ALA A 63 15.55 20.97 9.75
C ALA A 63 14.99 19.70 9.11
N LEU A 64 15.04 18.59 9.85
CA LEU A 64 14.37 17.36 9.46
C LEU A 64 12.86 17.49 9.64
N CYS A 65 12.12 17.04 8.62
CA CYS A 65 10.70 16.79 8.73
C CYS A 65 10.43 15.79 9.87
N LYS A 66 9.38 16.04 10.66
CA LYS A 66 9.04 15.21 11.84
C LYS A 66 7.87 14.27 11.60
N PHE A 67 7.45 14.10 10.35
CA PHE A 67 6.31 13.27 10.01
C PHE A 67 6.62 11.78 10.24
N LEU A 68 5.67 11.05 10.82
CA LEU A 68 5.69 9.61 11.03
C LEU A 68 4.31 9.04 10.66
N GLY A 69 4.29 8.01 9.82
CA GLY A 69 3.04 7.38 9.39
C GLY A 69 3.27 6.11 8.58
N THR A 70 2.20 5.49 8.12
CA THR A 70 2.25 4.36 7.17
C THR A 70 2.86 4.79 5.83
N LEU A 71 3.18 3.83 4.96
CA LEU A 71 3.76 4.12 3.65
C LEU A 71 2.85 5.02 2.79
N ASP A 72 1.54 4.79 2.84
CA ASP A 72 0.57 5.59 2.08
C ASP A 72 0.41 7.01 2.66
N GLU A 73 0.40 7.14 3.99
CA GLU A 73 0.38 8.44 4.64
C GLU A 73 1.68 9.22 4.37
N LEU A 74 2.84 8.56 4.39
CA LEU A 74 4.11 9.17 4.03
C LEU A 74 4.12 9.63 2.56
N LYS A 75 3.58 8.82 1.65
CA LYS A 75 3.43 9.18 0.23
C LYS A 75 2.59 10.43 0.06
N ALA A 76 1.43 10.48 0.72
CA ALA A 76 0.55 11.64 0.69
C ALA A 76 1.25 12.86 1.28
N HIS A 77 1.91 12.70 2.43
CA HIS A 77 2.68 13.75 3.09
C HIS A 77 3.76 14.33 2.18
N CYS A 78 4.63 13.51 1.58
CA CYS A 78 5.70 13.99 0.71
C CYS A 78 5.15 14.69 -0.54
N ARG A 79 4.07 14.17 -1.13
CA ARG A 79 3.43 14.78 -2.31
C ARG A 79 2.87 16.16 -2.04
N THR A 80 2.37 16.41 -0.83
CA THR A 80 1.74 17.68 -0.47
C THR A 80 2.76 18.70 0.04
N ASN A 81 3.77 18.26 0.81
CA ASN A 81 4.65 19.17 1.55
C ASN A 81 6.01 19.39 0.88
N HIS A 82 6.54 18.39 0.19
CA HIS A 82 7.93 18.40 -0.31
C HIS A 82 8.01 18.42 -1.83
N PHE A 83 7.10 17.71 -2.47
CA PHE A 83 7.04 17.68 -3.93
C PHE A 83 6.20 18.86 -4.40
N SER A 84 6.85 19.93 -4.81
CA SER A 84 6.19 21.14 -5.32
C SER A 84 6.10 21.15 -6.85
N GLY A 85 5.08 21.80 -7.40
CA GLY A 85 4.94 22.01 -8.85
C GLY A 85 4.26 20.89 -9.66
N PRO A 86 4.19 21.01 -11.00
CA PRO A 86 3.54 20.04 -11.88
C PRO A 86 4.28 18.69 -11.97
N PRO A 87 3.71 17.64 -12.60
CA PRO A 87 4.32 16.31 -12.70
C PRO A 87 5.70 16.24 -13.37
N ASP A 88 6.01 17.19 -14.24
CA ASP A 88 7.30 17.33 -14.94
C ASP A 88 8.27 18.28 -14.23
N ALA A 89 7.87 18.86 -13.10
CA ALA A 89 8.75 19.68 -12.27
C ALA A 89 10.00 18.90 -11.88
N GLN A 90 11.14 19.59 -11.95
CA GLN A 90 12.43 19.09 -11.50
C GLN A 90 12.59 19.38 -10.02
N ILE A 91 12.85 18.34 -9.23
CA ILE A 91 12.94 18.41 -7.78
C ILE A 91 14.23 17.74 -7.35
N GLU A 92 15.00 18.41 -6.51
CA GLU A 92 16.15 17.83 -5.84
C GLU A 92 15.67 16.97 -4.66
N CYS A 93 16.26 15.80 -4.49
CA CYS A 93 15.94 14.95 -3.35
C CYS A 93 16.70 15.43 -2.12
N LEU A 94 16.02 16.21 -1.26
CA LEU A 94 16.56 16.69 0.01
C LEU A 94 16.37 15.68 1.15
N TRP A 95 16.25 14.39 0.83
CA TRP A 95 16.22 13.39 1.88
C TRP A 95 17.59 13.33 2.56
N GLU A 96 17.59 13.10 3.87
CA GLU A 96 18.83 13.05 4.65
C GLU A 96 19.87 12.10 4.04
N ALA A 97 21.07 12.65 3.82
CA ALA A 97 22.20 11.97 3.18
C ALA A 97 21.95 11.46 1.74
N CYS A 98 21.00 12.04 1.00
CA CYS A 98 20.83 11.74 -0.41
C CYS A 98 21.95 12.38 -1.25
N THR A 99 22.61 11.57 -2.08
CA THR A 99 23.67 12.01 -3.01
C THR A 99 23.26 11.73 -4.46
N TYR A 100 21.97 11.87 -4.77
CA TYR A 100 21.46 11.60 -6.10
C TYR A 100 22.15 12.49 -7.14
N HIS A 101 22.48 11.87 -8.27
CA HIS A 101 22.95 12.53 -9.47
C HIS A 101 22.51 11.70 -10.68
N LYS A 102 22.27 12.37 -11.80
CA LYS A 102 21.84 11.71 -13.03
C LYS A 102 22.98 10.85 -13.57
N ARG A 103 22.65 9.63 -14.00
CA ARG A 103 23.61 8.74 -14.66
C ARG A 103 24.17 9.42 -15.91
N GLY A 104 25.50 9.51 -16.00
CA GLY A 104 26.20 10.11 -17.14
C GLY A 104 26.36 11.63 -17.06
N ASP A 105 25.73 12.29 -16.07
CA ASP A 105 25.90 13.73 -15.84
C ASP A 105 25.79 14.03 -14.34
N HIS A 106 26.95 14.12 -13.70
CA HIS A 106 27.06 14.31 -12.25
C HIS A 106 26.69 15.73 -11.80
N THR A 107 26.47 16.66 -12.74
CA THR A 107 26.06 18.04 -12.44
C THR A 107 24.55 18.16 -12.22
N VAL A 108 23.78 17.16 -12.63
CA VAL A 108 22.33 17.15 -12.52
C VAL A 108 21.90 16.37 -11.28
N HIS A 109 21.48 17.11 -10.24
CA HIS A 109 21.00 16.56 -8.95
C HIS A 109 19.47 16.51 -8.83
N VAL A 110 18.76 16.97 -9.86
CA VAL A 110 17.30 17.02 -9.89
C VAL A 110 16.72 15.84 -10.64
N MET A 111 15.50 15.45 -10.26
CA MET A 111 14.69 14.46 -10.95
C MET A 111 13.26 14.93 -11.10
N ARG A 112 12.52 14.32 -12.05
CA ARG A 112 11.11 14.62 -12.22
C ARG A 112 10.29 14.24 -10.97
N ARG A 113 9.25 15.02 -10.69
CA ARG A 113 8.31 14.80 -9.58
C ARG A 113 7.67 13.41 -9.59
N ASP A 114 7.39 12.81 -10.74
CA ASP A 114 6.85 11.46 -10.82
C ASP A 114 7.88 10.36 -10.47
N CYS A 115 9.16 10.68 -10.60
CA CYS A 115 10.29 9.79 -10.30
C CYS A 115 10.72 9.89 -8.84
N ILE A 116 10.54 11.03 -8.18
CA ILE A 116 11.07 11.24 -6.83
C ILE A 116 10.48 10.31 -5.78
N TRP A 117 9.17 10.03 -5.84
CA TRP A 117 8.57 9.06 -4.91
C TRP A 117 9.17 7.67 -5.07
N ARG A 118 9.44 7.25 -6.32
CA ARG A 118 10.07 5.96 -6.59
C ARG A 118 11.48 5.92 -6.02
N HIS A 119 12.26 6.97 -6.26
CA HIS A 119 13.60 7.12 -5.69
C HIS A 119 13.55 7.04 -4.16
N THR A 120 12.63 7.75 -3.50
CA THR A 120 12.46 7.68 -2.05
C THR A 120 12.17 6.26 -1.56
N CYS A 121 11.24 5.54 -2.20
CA CYS A 121 10.94 4.17 -1.82
C CYS A 121 12.15 3.24 -1.94
N GLU A 122 12.83 3.27 -3.09
CA GLU A 122 13.89 2.33 -3.41
C GLU A 122 15.20 2.62 -2.67
N VAL A 123 15.54 3.90 -2.51
CA VAL A 123 16.83 4.34 -1.95
C VAL A 123 16.76 4.60 -0.46
N HIS A 124 15.68 5.21 0.03
CA HIS A 124 15.62 5.67 1.43
C HIS A 124 14.78 4.78 2.33
N LEU A 125 13.72 4.15 1.79
CA LEU A 125 12.83 3.30 2.57
C LEU A 125 13.14 1.81 2.41
N GLY A 126 13.99 1.44 1.44
CA GLY A 126 14.30 0.04 1.14
C GLY A 126 13.09 -0.78 0.64
N VAL A 127 12.02 -0.11 0.21
CA VAL A 127 10.80 -0.76 -0.29
C VAL A 127 11.03 -1.13 -1.74
N LYS A 128 11.31 -2.42 -1.98
CA LYS A 128 11.42 -2.97 -3.33
C LYS A 128 10.04 -3.10 -3.95
N ARG A 129 9.97 -3.05 -5.29
CA ARG A 129 8.77 -3.45 -6.04
C ARG A 129 8.41 -4.90 -5.68
N GLY A 130 7.11 -5.16 -5.58
CA GLY A 130 6.50 -6.35 -5.01
C GLY A 130 7.22 -7.67 -5.26
N THR A 131 7.38 -8.42 -4.17
CA THR A 131 7.22 -9.88 -4.18
C THR A 131 5.75 -10.24 -4.23
#